data_AF-H3H5Z9-F1
#
_entry.id   AF-H3H5Z9-F1
#
_cell.length_a   1.000
_cell.length_b   1.000
_cell.length_c   1.000
_cell.angle_alpha   90.00
_cell.angle_beta   90.00
_cell.angle_gamma   90.00
#
_symmetry.space_group_name_H-M   'P 1'
#
loop_
_entity.id
_entity.type
_entity.pdbx_description
1 polymer ?
#
loop_
_entity_poly.entity_id
_entity_poly.type
_entity_poly.pdbx_seq_one_letter_code
_entity_poly.pdbx_strand_id
1 'polypeptide(L)'
;MRMMHRSHSLEHEEMRPASPACKPGAPSMLLVPDLQPLRMWPCHYAKAADALGFLKAIDHVEVNETVKRQGRLCYVVQVFLKNPEIRIPTSRNSATRRSAADGSPPRRLSVTELPQDADYQVEREFSEFVKLRYNVWVHAQQPRPTRGCIYCDDITAFVGDSSKRPAGLVDKIWATKTHRKDMMQAYLNRMVALAIGRGGDGQRSPHCHGFDHIPYRLVRFLKKTGEVNHLR
;
A
#
# COMPACT_ATOMS: atom_id res chain seq x y z
N MET A 1 -0.22 43.90 51.45
CA MET A 1 0.91 43.23 52.13
C MET A 1 1.51 42.24 51.12
N ARG A 2 2.60 42.54 50.38
CA ARG A 2 4.04 42.31 50.71
C ARG A 2 4.22 41.01 51.52
N MET A 3 4.96 39.99 51.09
CA MET A 3 6.33 39.91 50.54
C MET A 3 6.42 38.74 49.51
N MET A 4 7.09 38.79 48.35
CA MET A 4 8.54 38.84 48.06
C MET A 4 9.37 37.81 48.84
N HIS A 5 9.78 36.71 48.19
CA HIS A 5 11.17 36.26 48.23
C HIS A 5 11.55 35.52 46.93
N ARG A 6 12.53 36.13 46.27
CA ARG A 6 13.28 35.70 45.11
C ARG A 6 14.59 35.10 45.65
N SER A 7 14.98 33.93 45.16
CA SER A 7 16.36 33.45 45.28
C SER A 7 16.83 33.05 43.88
N HIS A 8 17.64 33.92 43.29
CA HIS A 8 18.49 33.66 42.13
C HIS A 8 19.89 33.25 42.62
N SER A 9 20.73 32.84 41.66
CA SER A 9 22.17 32.54 41.71
C SER A 9 22.44 31.02 41.80
N LEU A 10 23.27 30.37 40.97
CA LEU A 10 24.48 30.74 40.23
C LEU A 10 24.51 29.91 38.92
N GLU A 11 24.67 30.50 37.73
CA GLU A 11 25.95 30.66 37.02
C GLU A 11 26.83 29.40 37.00
N HIS A 12 26.72 28.63 35.91
CA HIS A 12 27.83 27.82 35.41
C HIS A 12 27.88 27.99 33.89
N GLU A 13 28.54 29.08 33.50
CA GLU A 13 28.97 29.37 32.14
C GLU A 13 30.15 28.47 31.82
N GLU A 14 29.89 27.25 31.32
CA GLU A 14 30.94 26.32 30.91
C GLU A 14 31.43 26.68 29.50
N MET A 15 32.36 27.63 29.49
CA MET A 15 33.53 27.78 28.62
C MET A 15 33.55 26.91 27.35
N ARG A 16 33.29 27.55 26.20
CA ARG A 16 33.63 27.02 24.87
C ARG A 16 35.14 26.81 24.76
N PRO A 17 35.63 25.65 24.31
CA PRO A 17 37.05 25.51 23.99
C PRO A 17 37.38 26.28 22.71
N ALA A 18 38.49 27.03 22.76
CA ALA A 18 39.03 27.82 21.67
C ALA A 18 39.35 26.93 20.45
N SER A 19 39.02 27.43 19.26
CA SER A 19 39.36 26.80 17.99
C SER A 19 40.88 26.79 17.77
N PRO A 20 41.51 25.68 17.36
CA PRO A 20 42.93 25.67 17.03
C PRO A 20 43.19 26.32 15.66
N ALA A 21 44.31 27.03 15.58
CA ALA A 21 44.78 27.76 14.42
C ALA A 21 45.01 26.85 13.19
N CYS A 22 44.58 27.37 12.03
CA CYS A 22 44.75 26.75 10.73
C CYS A 22 46.26 26.66 10.38
N LYS A 23 46.77 25.45 10.11
CA LYS A 23 48.06 25.23 9.43
C LYS A 23 47.80 24.56 8.08
N PRO A 24 48.39 25.06 6.98
CA PRO A 24 48.17 24.50 5.66
C PRO A 24 49.13 23.34 5.36
N GLY A 25 48.61 22.30 4.72
CA GLY A 25 49.42 21.29 4.02
C GLY A 25 49.43 19.91 4.68
N ALA A 26 48.39 19.11 4.43
CA ALA A 26 48.49 17.65 4.43
C ALA A 26 47.40 17.08 3.49
N PRO A 27 47.70 16.01 2.74
CA PRO A 27 46.76 15.47 1.75
C PRO A 27 45.52 14.93 2.46
N SER A 28 44.36 15.44 2.08
CA SER A 28 43.05 15.02 2.58
C SER A 28 42.76 13.59 2.12
N MET A 29 43.24 12.60 2.88
CA MET A 29 42.67 11.27 2.81
C MET A 29 41.22 11.36 3.28
N LEU A 30 40.28 11.02 2.41
CA LEU A 30 38.86 10.93 2.74
C LEU A 30 38.69 9.87 3.82
N LEU A 31 38.64 10.29 5.09
CA LEU A 31 38.24 9.40 6.19
C LEU A 31 36.78 9.01 5.95
N VAL A 32 36.58 7.75 5.56
CA VAL A 32 35.27 7.12 5.62
C VAL A 32 34.89 7.04 7.10
N PRO A 33 33.75 7.60 7.53
CA PRO A 33 33.33 7.52 8.93
C PRO A 33 33.19 6.06 9.36
N ASP A 34 33.72 5.73 10.53
CA ASP A 34 33.51 4.41 11.13
C ASP A 34 32.02 4.16 11.34
N LEU A 35 31.50 3.11 10.69
CA LEU A 35 30.11 2.71 10.81
C LEU A 35 29.89 2.09 12.18
N GLN A 36 29.02 2.68 13.00
CA GLN A 36 28.62 2.07 14.25
C GLN A 36 27.57 0.97 14.00
N PRO A 37 27.70 -0.20 14.65
CA PRO A 37 26.69 -1.25 14.56
C PRO A 37 25.33 -0.74 15.04
N LEU A 38 24.35 -0.69 14.12
CA LEU A 38 22.98 -0.41 14.49
C LEU A 38 22.39 -1.68 15.14
N ARG A 39 21.90 -1.57 16.37
CA ARG A 39 21.17 -2.65 17.03
C ARG A 39 19.86 -2.87 16.28
N MET A 40 19.84 -3.87 15.40
CA MET A 40 18.62 -4.30 14.74
C MET A 40 17.88 -5.28 15.65
N TRP A 41 16.60 -5.01 15.89
CA TRP A 41 15.73 -6.02 16.47
C TRP A 41 15.44 -7.07 15.39
N PRO A 42 15.37 -8.37 15.73
CA PRO A 42 14.79 -9.35 14.82
C PRO A 42 13.40 -8.84 14.44
N CYS A 43 13.27 -8.29 13.23
CA CYS A 43 11.97 -8.13 12.61
C CYS A 43 11.51 -9.57 12.39
N HIS A 44 10.78 -10.13 13.34
CA HIS A 44 10.07 -11.39 13.12
C HIS A 44 9.36 -11.20 11.80
N TYR A 45 9.79 -11.95 10.78
CA TYR A 45 9.26 -11.87 9.42
C TYR A 45 7.75 -11.94 9.60
N ALA A 46 7.07 -10.79 9.43
CA ALA A 46 5.68 -10.69 9.82
C ALA A 46 4.96 -11.80 9.07
N LYS A 47 4.12 -12.59 9.73
CA LYS A 47 3.48 -13.74 9.06
C LYS A 47 2.83 -13.31 7.77
N ALA A 48 2.35 -12.06 7.66
CA ALA A 48 1.76 -11.48 6.46
C ALA A 48 2.73 -10.79 5.48
N ALA A 49 4.06 -10.83 5.66
CA ALA A 49 5.02 -10.06 4.88
C ALA A 49 4.90 -10.28 3.36
N ASP A 50 4.82 -11.53 2.92
CA ASP A 50 4.67 -11.87 1.49
C ASP A 50 3.32 -11.37 0.95
N ALA A 51 2.25 -11.56 1.72
CA ALA A 51 0.92 -11.08 1.35
C ALA A 51 0.89 -9.55 1.25
N LEU A 52 1.55 -8.86 2.17
CA LEU A 52 1.69 -7.40 2.15
C LEU A 52 2.55 -6.94 0.98
N GLY A 53 3.61 -7.67 0.62
CA GLY A 53 4.41 -7.41 -0.57
C GLY A 53 3.57 -7.45 -1.83
N PHE A 54 2.75 -8.49 -1.99
CA PHE A 54 1.80 -8.59 -3.10
C PHE A 54 0.80 -7.44 -3.12
N LEU A 55 0.15 -7.15 -1.99
CA LEU A 55 -0.85 -6.07 -1.93
C LEU A 55 -0.23 -4.69 -2.21
N LYS A 56 1.01 -4.45 -1.77
CA LYS A 56 1.73 -3.19 -2.07
C LYS A 56 2.02 -3.01 -3.56
N ALA A 57 2.19 -4.10 -4.30
CA ALA A 57 2.41 -4.09 -5.74
C ALA A 57 1.13 -3.77 -6.53
N ILE A 58 -0.05 -3.93 -5.94
CA ILE A 58 -1.31 -3.51 -6.57
C ILE A 58 -1.39 -1.99 -6.55
N ASP A 59 -1.66 -1.41 -7.72
CA ASP A 59 -2.02 -0.01 -7.87
C ASP A 59 -3.50 0.19 -7.54
N HIS A 60 -4.37 -0.43 -8.33
CA HIS A 60 -5.81 -0.44 -8.11
C HIS A 60 -6.46 -1.68 -8.74
N VAL A 61 -7.76 -1.82 -8.47
CA VAL A 61 -8.60 -2.91 -8.95
C VAL A 61 -9.86 -2.33 -9.60
N GLU A 62 -10.28 -2.91 -10.72
CA GLU A 62 -11.54 -2.58 -11.38
C GLU A 62 -12.45 -3.80 -11.51
N VAL A 63 -13.77 -3.59 -11.46
CA VAL A 63 -14.76 -4.65 -11.61
C VAL A 63 -15.81 -4.21 -12.62
N ASN A 64 -15.48 -4.26 -13.91
CA ASN A 64 -16.34 -3.68 -14.95
C ASN A 64 -17.24 -4.72 -15.64
N GLU A 65 -16.79 -5.97 -15.71
CA GLU A 65 -17.43 -7.02 -16.50
C GLU A 65 -18.03 -8.14 -15.65
N THR A 66 -18.99 -8.84 -16.24
CA THR A 66 -19.56 -10.06 -15.67
C THR A 66 -19.62 -11.14 -16.73
N VAL A 67 -19.20 -12.35 -16.39
CA VAL A 67 -19.18 -13.51 -17.29
C VAL A 67 -19.98 -14.65 -16.69
N LYS A 68 -20.63 -15.45 -17.53
CA LYS A 68 -21.26 -16.70 -17.09
C LYS A 68 -20.29 -17.86 -17.30
N ARG A 69 -20.00 -18.62 -16.24
CA ARG A 69 -19.19 -19.85 -16.27
C ARG A 69 -19.98 -20.98 -15.65
N GLN A 70 -20.16 -22.09 -16.37
CA GLN A 70 -20.83 -23.30 -15.83
C GLN A 70 -22.19 -22.99 -15.15
N GLY A 71 -22.97 -22.07 -15.73
CA GLY A 71 -24.27 -21.64 -15.17
C GLY A 71 -24.20 -20.63 -14.01
N ARG A 72 -23.01 -20.27 -13.53
CA ARG A 72 -22.79 -19.29 -12.46
C ARG A 72 -22.36 -17.93 -12.99
N LEU A 73 -22.81 -16.86 -12.33
CA LEU A 73 -22.45 -15.49 -12.67
C LEU A 73 -21.18 -15.08 -11.91
N CYS A 74 -20.09 -14.87 -12.65
CA CYS A 74 -18.82 -14.38 -12.14
C CYS A 74 -18.64 -12.90 -12.49
N TYR A 75 -17.92 -12.19 -11.63
CA TYR A 75 -17.49 -10.81 -11.79
C TYR A 75 -16.01 -10.84 -12.15
N VAL A 76 -15.64 -10.13 -13.22
CA VAL A 76 -14.25 -10.04 -13.66
C VAL A 76 -13.60 -8.92 -12.88
N VAL A 77 -12.64 -9.29 -12.05
CA VAL A 77 -11.84 -8.39 -11.23
C VAL A 77 -10.52 -8.19 -11.95
N GLN A 78 -10.33 -7.00 -12.52
CA GLN A 78 -9.12 -6.60 -13.21
C GLN A 78 -8.15 -5.99 -12.20
N VAL A 79 -6.91 -6.45 -12.20
CA VAL A 79 -5.89 -5.98 -11.25
C VAL A 79 -4.78 -5.28 -12.01
N PHE A 80 -4.51 -4.06 -11.60
CA PHE A 80 -3.46 -3.21 -12.14
C PHE A 80 -2.33 -3.17 -11.11
N LEU A 81 -1.12 -3.47 -11.56
CA LEU A 81 0.08 -3.44 -10.75
C LEU A 81 0.76 -2.08 -10.92
N LYS A 82 1.39 -1.61 -9.85
CA LYS A 82 2.27 -0.46 -9.92
C LYS A 82 3.42 -0.82 -10.82
N ASN A 83 3.61 -0.06 -11.90
CA ASN A 83 4.77 -0.20 -12.74
C ASN A 83 5.96 0.43 -11.99
N PRO A 84 6.95 -0.34 -11.51
CA PRO A 84 8.15 0.26 -10.99
C PRO A 84 8.87 0.83 -12.22
N GLU A 85 8.71 2.12 -12.51
CA GLU A 85 9.56 2.80 -13.47
C GLU A 85 11.01 2.82 -12.95
N ILE A 86 11.70 1.67 -13.01
CA ILE A 86 13.16 1.59 -13.06
C ILE A 86 13.51 1.51 -14.54
N ARG A 87 13.10 2.54 -15.29
CA ARG A 87 13.71 2.83 -16.58
C ARG A 87 14.66 3.99 -16.33
N ILE A 88 15.94 3.67 -16.13
CA ILE A 88 16.97 4.63 -16.52
C ILE A 88 16.69 4.91 -18.00
N PRO A 89 16.36 6.14 -18.40
CA PRO A 89 16.10 6.43 -19.80
C PRO A 89 17.40 6.25 -20.57
N THR A 90 17.62 5.09 -21.19
CA THR A 90 18.71 4.90 -22.15
C THR A 90 18.27 5.43 -23.51
N SER A 91 17.93 6.72 -23.60
CA SER A 91 17.85 7.39 -24.90
C SER A 91 19.26 7.70 -25.39
N ARG A 92 19.96 6.67 -25.91
CA ARG A 92 21.07 6.94 -26.82
C ARG A 92 20.47 7.27 -28.18
N ASN A 93 20.09 8.54 -28.33
CA ASN A 93 19.95 9.19 -29.63
C ASN A 93 21.28 9.06 -30.38
N SER A 94 21.39 8.06 -31.26
CA SER A 94 22.23 8.18 -32.45
C SER A 94 21.34 8.66 -33.58
N ALA A 95 21.03 9.95 -33.57
CA ALA A 95 20.57 10.61 -34.77
C ALA A 95 21.75 10.70 -35.76
N THR A 96 21.43 10.46 -37.03
CA THR A 96 22.02 11.12 -38.21
C THR A 96 23.05 10.33 -39.04
N ARG A 97 22.55 9.59 -40.03
CA ARG A 97 22.79 9.92 -41.47
C ARG A 97 21.42 9.96 -42.15
N ARG A 98 20.81 11.14 -42.28
CA ARG A 98 20.78 12.00 -43.48
C ARG A 98 20.26 11.30 -44.73
N SER A 99 18.97 11.52 -45.01
CA SER A 99 18.35 12.04 -46.25
C SER A 99 16.83 11.88 -46.06
N ALA A 100 15.92 12.83 -46.30
CA ALA A 100 15.96 14.09 -47.01
C ALA A 100 14.94 15.06 -46.36
N ALA A 101 14.98 16.30 -46.83
CA ALA A 101 14.18 17.44 -46.43
C ALA A 101 12.67 17.15 -46.27
N ASP A 102 12.08 17.57 -45.14
CA ASP A 102 11.06 18.62 -45.22
C ASP A 102 10.83 19.27 -43.85
N GLY A 103 10.68 20.60 -43.88
CA GLY A 103 10.57 21.44 -42.69
C GLY A 103 9.21 21.30 -42.00
N SER A 104 9.17 20.60 -40.87
CA SER A 104 8.09 20.76 -39.90
C SER A 104 8.61 20.50 -38.48
N PRO A 105 8.29 21.36 -37.49
CA PRO A 105 8.71 21.15 -36.11
C PRO A 105 8.00 19.92 -35.53
N PRO A 106 8.67 19.06 -34.74
CA PRO A 106 8.04 17.88 -34.18
C PRO A 106 6.99 18.34 -33.15
N ARG A 107 5.73 18.17 -33.52
CA ARG A 107 4.59 18.18 -32.62
C ARG A 107 4.95 17.30 -31.42
N ARG A 108 4.95 17.89 -30.22
CA ARG A 108 4.92 17.13 -28.97
C ARG A 108 3.79 16.11 -29.09
N LEU A 109 4.14 14.84 -29.28
CA LEU A 109 3.22 13.74 -29.10
C LEU A 109 2.88 13.77 -27.62
N SER A 110 1.76 14.43 -27.30
CA SER A 110 0.97 14.08 -26.13
C SER A 110 0.81 12.57 -26.19
N VAL A 111 1.47 11.88 -25.25
CA VAL A 111 1.16 10.49 -24.95
C VAL A 111 -0.28 10.52 -24.49
N THR A 112 -1.20 10.37 -25.43
CA THR A 112 -2.54 9.93 -25.15
C THR A 112 -2.35 8.60 -24.46
N GLU A 113 -2.57 8.57 -23.15
CA GLU A 113 -2.60 7.35 -22.36
C GLU A 113 -3.53 6.38 -23.08
N LEU A 114 -2.95 5.44 -23.83
CA LEU A 114 -3.67 4.28 -24.31
C LEU A 114 -4.26 3.61 -23.08
N PRO A 115 -5.51 3.12 -23.12
CA PRO A 115 -6.09 2.37 -22.01
C PRO A 115 -5.09 1.31 -21.58
N GLN A 116 -4.60 1.42 -20.35
CA GLN A 116 -3.66 0.44 -19.83
C GLN A 116 -4.42 -0.88 -19.75
N ASP A 117 -3.96 -1.90 -20.48
CA ASP A 117 -4.49 -3.25 -20.33
C ASP A 117 -4.16 -3.72 -18.89
N ALA A 118 -5.15 -4.28 -18.20
CA ALA A 118 -4.93 -4.81 -16.86
C ALA A 118 -3.86 -5.90 -16.89
N ASP A 119 -2.92 -5.88 -15.92
CA ASP A 119 -1.83 -6.84 -15.85
C ASP A 119 -2.34 -8.29 -15.77
N TYR A 120 -3.44 -8.49 -15.04
CA TYR A 120 -4.19 -9.73 -15.07
C TYR A 120 -5.63 -9.54 -14.59
N GLN A 121 -6.45 -10.57 -14.82
CA GLN A 121 -7.84 -10.60 -14.40
C GLN A 121 -8.14 -11.89 -13.63
N VAL A 122 -9.05 -11.80 -12.67
CA VAL A 122 -9.57 -12.95 -11.92
C VAL A 122 -11.09 -12.96 -11.92
N GLU A 123 -11.67 -14.12 -12.11
CA GLU A 123 -13.11 -14.30 -12.06
C GLU A 123 -13.53 -14.74 -10.66
N ARG A 124 -14.51 -14.05 -10.07
CA ARG A 124 -15.04 -14.35 -8.74
C ARG A 124 -16.55 -14.33 -8.69
N GLU A 125 -17.13 -15.30 -8.00
CA GLU A 125 -18.55 -15.24 -7.69
C GLU A 125 -18.81 -14.16 -6.62
N PHE A 126 -19.99 -13.55 -6.66
CA PHE A 126 -20.41 -12.63 -5.60
C PHE A 126 -20.47 -13.33 -4.22
N SER A 127 -20.76 -14.63 -4.20
CA SER A 127 -20.77 -15.45 -2.98
C SER A 127 -19.39 -15.50 -2.31
N GLU A 128 -18.31 -15.55 -3.10
CA GLU A 128 -16.92 -15.53 -2.62
C GLU A 128 -16.56 -14.17 -2.03
N PHE A 129 -17.05 -13.08 -2.64
CA PHE A 129 -16.87 -11.74 -2.11
C PHE A 129 -17.58 -11.56 -0.75
N VAL A 130 -18.80 -12.08 -0.59
CA VAL A 130 -19.51 -12.06 0.69
C VAL A 130 -18.72 -12.84 1.75
N LYS A 131 -18.18 -14.02 1.40
CA LYS A 131 -17.32 -14.81 2.30
C LYS A 131 -16.03 -14.05 2.67
N LEU A 132 -15.41 -13.36 1.72
CA LEU A 132 -14.24 -12.52 1.98
C LEU A 132 -14.57 -11.46 3.05
N ARG A 133 -15.64 -10.69 2.86
CA ARG A 133 -16.08 -9.65 3.81
C ARG A 133 -16.29 -10.20 5.20
N TYR A 134 -16.99 -11.33 5.30
CA TYR A 134 -17.23 -12.01 6.57
C TYR A 134 -15.93 -12.47 7.23
N ASN A 135 -15.02 -13.09 6.48
CA ASN A 135 -13.73 -13.54 7.02
C ASN A 135 -12.88 -12.37 7.51
N VAL A 136 -12.86 -11.25 6.78
CA VAL A 136 -12.19 -10.02 7.22
C VAL A 136 -12.76 -9.52 8.54
N TRP A 137 -14.10 -9.45 8.64
CA TRP A 137 -14.80 -9.05 9.85
C TRP A 137 -14.47 -9.95 11.06
N VAL A 138 -14.51 -11.27 10.87
CA VAL A 138 -14.21 -12.25 11.92
C VAL A 138 -12.76 -12.13 12.39
N HIS A 139 -11.81 -11.96 11.47
CA HIS A 139 -10.40 -11.80 11.81
C HIS A 139 -10.10 -10.46 12.51
N ALA A 140 -10.78 -9.37 12.13
CA ALA A 140 -10.63 -8.06 12.77
C ALA A 140 -11.20 -8.03 14.20
N GLN A 141 -12.20 -8.85 14.50
CA GLN A 141 -12.85 -8.94 15.81
C GLN A 141 -12.20 -9.96 16.78
N GLN A 142 -11.18 -10.68 16.35
CA GLN A 142 -10.47 -11.61 17.25
C GLN A 142 -9.93 -10.87 18.48
N PRO A 143 -9.76 -11.58 19.62
CA PRO A 143 -9.28 -10.99 20.87
C PRO A 143 -8.08 -10.07 20.64
N ARG A 144 -8.21 -8.83 21.09
CA ARG A 144 -7.24 -7.76 20.85
C ARG A 144 -6.34 -7.60 22.08
N PRO A 145 -5.09 -7.14 21.90
CA PRO A 145 -4.26 -6.68 23.01
C PRO A 145 -5.02 -5.65 23.85
N THR A 146 -4.75 -5.59 25.15
CA THR A 146 -5.40 -4.67 26.10
C THR A 146 -5.30 -3.19 25.74
N ARG A 147 -4.32 -2.81 24.92
CA ARG A 147 -4.14 -1.43 24.42
C ARG A 147 -4.88 -1.13 23.11
N GLY A 148 -5.71 -2.05 22.63
CA GLY A 148 -6.41 -1.91 21.35
C GLY A 148 -5.52 -2.21 20.14
N CYS A 149 -6.09 -2.10 18.94
CA CYS A 149 -5.36 -2.31 17.69
C CYS A 149 -5.95 -1.43 16.60
N ILE A 150 -5.28 -0.31 16.31
CA ILE A 150 -5.72 0.70 15.33
C ILE A 150 -6.02 0.06 13.98
N TYR A 151 -5.20 -0.90 13.55
CA TYR A 151 -5.42 -1.67 12.31
C TYR A 151 -6.77 -2.40 12.30
N CYS A 152 -7.09 -3.11 13.38
CA CYS A 152 -8.37 -3.82 13.48
C CYS A 152 -9.54 -2.85 13.67
N ASP A 153 -9.33 -1.74 14.38
CA ASP A 153 -10.34 -0.71 14.61
C ASP A 153 -10.76 -0.06 13.29
N ASP A 154 -9.79 0.37 12.46
CA ASP A 154 -10.04 0.95 11.14
C ASP A 154 -10.79 -0.03 10.21
N ILE A 155 -10.41 -1.31 10.22
CA ILE A 155 -11.07 -2.34 9.42
C ILE A 155 -12.48 -2.60 9.93
N THR A 156 -12.69 -2.72 11.25
CA THR A 156 -14.01 -2.93 11.84
C THR A 156 -14.93 -1.74 11.52
N ALA A 157 -14.46 -0.51 11.68
CA ALA A 157 -15.25 0.67 11.32
C ALA A 157 -15.69 0.64 9.84
N PHE A 158 -14.73 0.39 8.94
CA PHE A 158 -15.01 0.32 7.51
C PHE A 158 -15.96 -0.82 7.11
N VAL A 159 -15.76 -2.03 7.64
CA VAL A 159 -16.60 -3.18 7.30
C VAL A 159 -18.01 -3.03 7.88
N GLY A 160 -18.14 -2.39 9.05
CA GLY A 160 -19.43 -2.03 9.64
C GLY A 160 -20.20 -1.05 8.75
N ASP A 161 -19.56 0.02 8.31
CA ASP A 161 -20.20 1.05 7.47
C ASP A 161 -20.56 0.55 6.07
N SER A 162 -19.69 -0.23 5.44
CA SER A 162 -19.93 -0.81 4.11
C SER A 162 -21.01 -1.89 4.08
N SER A 163 -21.56 -2.29 5.25
CA SER A 163 -22.60 -3.32 5.36
C SER A 163 -24.03 -2.78 5.47
N LYS A 164 -24.21 -1.44 5.52
CA LYS A 164 -25.52 -0.78 5.51
C LYS A 164 -26.17 -0.92 4.11
N ARG A 165 -27.42 -1.41 4.02
CA ARG A 165 -28.07 -1.81 2.74
C ARG A 165 -28.95 -0.70 2.13
N PRO A 166 -29.11 -0.63 0.78
CA PRO A 166 -30.12 0.19 0.10
C PRO A 166 -31.55 -0.40 0.17
N ALA A 167 -32.58 0.46 0.16
CA ALA A 167 -33.96 0.13 0.58
C ALA A 167 -34.97 -0.32 -0.52
N GLY A 168 -34.80 -0.03 -1.82
CA GLY A 168 -35.85 -0.21 -2.86
C GLY A 168 -35.78 -1.46 -3.76
N LEU A 169 -36.90 -1.98 -4.31
CA LEU A 169 -37.00 -3.28 -5.01
C LEU A 169 -36.52 -3.31 -6.48
N VAL A 170 -36.74 -2.24 -7.26
CA VAL A 170 -36.33 -2.16 -8.68
C VAL A 170 -34.87 -1.73 -8.81
N ASP A 171 -34.45 -0.79 -7.96
CA ASP A 171 -33.03 -0.53 -7.68
C ASP A 171 -32.32 -1.80 -7.16
N LYS A 172 -33.03 -2.69 -6.46
CA LYS A 172 -32.45 -3.95 -5.99
C LYS A 172 -32.12 -4.96 -7.08
N ILE A 173 -32.51 -4.83 -8.36
CA ILE A 173 -32.26 -5.88 -9.39
C ILE A 173 -31.25 -5.44 -10.48
N TRP A 174 -31.50 -4.33 -11.18
CA TRP A 174 -30.54 -3.82 -12.17
C TRP A 174 -29.42 -3.06 -11.47
N ALA A 175 -29.81 -2.23 -10.50
CA ALA A 175 -28.81 -1.69 -9.61
C ALA A 175 -28.12 -2.82 -8.83
N THR A 176 -28.67 -4.01 -8.52
CA THR A 176 -27.79 -5.04 -7.89
C THR A 176 -26.61 -5.48 -8.74
N LYS A 177 -26.69 -5.64 -10.07
CA LYS A 177 -25.49 -6.07 -10.81
C LYS A 177 -24.43 -4.98 -10.84
N THR A 178 -24.83 -3.75 -11.19
CA THR A 178 -23.92 -2.59 -11.24
C THR A 178 -23.45 -2.20 -9.83
N HIS A 179 -24.35 -2.10 -8.86
CA HIS A 179 -24.02 -1.88 -7.45
C HIS A 179 -23.14 -3.00 -6.87
N ARG A 180 -23.32 -4.27 -7.26
CA ARG A 180 -22.41 -5.34 -6.81
C ARG A 180 -21.01 -5.13 -7.37
N LYS A 181 -20.90 -4.73 -8.64
CA LYS A 181 -19.62 -4.35 -9.25
C LYS A 181 -18.98 -3.17 -8.49
N ASP A 182 -19.72 -2.08 -8.33
CA ASP A 182 -19.23 -0.86 -7.65
C ASP A 182 -18.85 -1.14 -6.19
N MET A 183 -19.68 -1.89 -5.47
CA MET A 183 -19.42 -2.30 -4.09
C MET A 183 -18.22 -3.21 -3.99
N MET A 184 -18.04 -4.16 -4.92
CA MET A 184 -16.84 -5.00 -4.96
C MET A 184 -15.59 -4.16 -5.21
N GLN A 185 -15.62 -3.30 -6.24
CA GLN A 185 -14.50 -2.43 -6.59
C GLN A 185 -14.12 -1.48 -5.44
N ALA A 186 -15.08 -0.73 -4.90
CA ALA A 186 -14.84 0.19 -3.80
C ALA A 186 -14.33 -0.53 -2.54
N TYR A 187 -14.92 -1.69 -2.22
CA TYR A 187 -14.48 -2.48 -1.08
C TYR A 187 -13.07 -3.02 -1.26
N LEU A 188 -12.75 -3.60 -2.42
CA LEU A 188 -11.43 -4.19 -2.68
C LEU A 188 -10.33 -3.12 -2.62
N ASN A 189 -10.50 -2.00 -3.34
CA ASN A 189 -9.52 -0.91 -3.30
C ASN A 189 -9.32 -0.38 -1.87
N ARG A 190 -10.41 -0.13 -1.13
CA ARG A 190 -10.32 0.37 0.24
C ARG A 190 -9.68 -0.66 1.19
N MET A 191 -10.02 -1.93 1.05
CA MET A 191 -9.43 -2.99 1.87
C MET A 191 -7.96 -3.23 1.56
N VAL A 192 -7.53 -3.14 0.30
CA VAL A 192 -6.11 -3.22 -0.08
C VAL A 192 -5.34 -2.11 0.64
N ALA A 193 -5.83 -0.87 0.58
CA ALA A 193 -5.21 0.25 1.28
C ALA A 193 -5.16 0.06 2.81
N LEU A 194 -6.27 -0.38 3.43
CA LEU A 194 -6.33 -0.66 4.87
C LEU A 194 -5.42 -1.81 5.29
N ALA A 195 -5.34 -2.89 4.49
CA ALA A 195 -4.53 -4.07 4.78
C ALA A 195 -3.03 -3.76 4.73
N ILE A 196 -2.59 -2.88 3.82
CA ILE A 196 -1.21 -2.37 3.79
C ILE A 196 -0.92 -1.52 5.05
N GLY A 197 -1.95 -0.77 5.50
CA GLY A 197 -1.91 0.10 6.67
C GLY A 197 -1.22 1.44 6.41
N ARG A 198 -1.46 2.41 7.30
CA ARG A 198 -0.68 3.66 7.35
C ARG A 198 0.70 3.32 7.93
N GLY A 199 1.76 3.52 7.16
CA GLY A 199 3.10 2.99 7.45
C GLY A 199 3.65 3.39 8.82
N GLY A 200 4.20 2.40 9.53
CA GLY A 200 4.98 2.56 10.75
C GLY A 200 4.97 1.30 11.60
N ASP A 201 6.15 0.78 11.92
CA ASP A 201 6.34 -0.47 12.68
C ASP A 201 5.79 -0.38 14.13
N GLY A 202 5.53 0.85 14.61
CA GLY A 202 4.97 1.14 15.94
C GLY A 202 3.44 1.13 16.05
N GLN A 203 2.69 1.04 14.94
CA GLN A 203 1.21 0.99 14.98
C GLN A 203 0.64 -0.44 14.97
N ARG A 204 1.52 -1.44 14.85
CA ARG A 204 1.15 -2.84 14.72
C ARG A 204 1.40 -3.54 16.04
N SER A 205 0.35 -4.08 16.66
CA SER A 205 0.55 -4.89 17.84
C SER A 205 1.25 -6.20 17.46
N PRO A 206 2.32 -6.60 18.19
CA PRO A 206 2.87 -7.94 18.06
C PRO A 206 1.75 -8.98 18.23
N HIS A 207 1.63 -9.92 17.30
CA HIS A 207 0.62 -10.99 17.32
C HIS A 207 -0.84 -10.54 17.09
N CYS A 208 -1.06 -9.45 16.35
CA CYS A 208 -2.40 -9.10 15.90
C CYS A 208 -2.95 -10.15 14.91
N HIS A 209 -3.94 -10.95 15.36
CA HIS A 209 -4.60 -11.95 14.52
C HIS A 209 -5.20 -11.35 13.23
N GLY A 210 -5.78 -10.14 13.30
CA GLY A 210 -6.31 -9.47 12.11
C GLY A 210 -5.21 -9.21 11.08
N PHE A 211 -4.08 -8.68 11.53
CA PHE A 211 -2.94 -8.37 10.67
C PHE A 211 -2.29 -9.62 10.07
N ASP A 212 -2.21 -10.71 10.84
CA ASP A 212 -1.64 -11.97 10.39
C ASP A 212 -2.48 -12.66 9.32
N HIS A 213 -3.80 -12.46 9.27
CA HIS A 213 -4.70 -13.24 8.43
C HIS A 213 -5.44 -12.45 7.34
N ILE A 214 -5.79 -11.18 7.57
CA ILE A 214 -6.58 -10.39 6.61
C ILE A 214 -5.84 -10.18 5.28
N PRO A 215 -4.54 -9.84 5.24
CA PRO A 215 -3.80 -9.72 3.99
C PRO A 215 -3.88 -10.99 3.15
N TYR A 216 -3.75 -12.17 3.76
CA TYR A 216 -3.88 -13.45 3.06
C TYR A 216 -5.26 -13.69 2.46
N ARG A 217 -6.33 -13.30 3.15
CA ARG A 217 -7.69 -13.43 2.61
C ARG A 217 -7.85 -12.58 1.36
N LEU A 218 -7.33 -11.35 1.36
CA LEU A 218 -7.34 -10.46 0.20
C LEU A 218 -6.49 -11.02 -0.95
N VAL A 219 -5.25 -11.44 -0.68
CA VAL A 219 -4.38 -12.04 -1.71
C VAL A 219 -5.04 -13.26 -2.33
N ARG A 220 -5.58 -14.17 -1.52
CA ARG A 220 -6.27 -15.36 -2.07
C ARG A 220 -7.43 -14.98 -2.99
N PHE A 221 -8.15 -13.91 -2.67
CA PHE A 221 -9.23 -13.42 -3.52
C PHE A 221 -8.69 -12.79 -4.82
N LEU A 222 -7.60 -12.04 -4.75
CA LEU A 222 -7.06 -11.25 -5.88
C LEU A 222 -6.03 -12.00 -6.73
N LYS A 223 -5.48 -13.13 -6.27
CA LYS A 223 -4.47 -13.88 -7.01
C LYS A 223 -5.10 -14.76 -8.09
N LYS A 224 -4.41 -14.89 -9.23
CA LYS A 224 -4.86 -15.72 -10.36
C LYS A 224 -5.06 -17.17 -9.94
N THR A 225 -6.24 -17.73 -10.23
CA THR A 225 -6.54 -19.13 -9.94
C THR A 225 -5.61 -20.01 -10.79
N GLY A 226 -4.69 -20.72 -10.16
CA GLY A 226 -3.62 -21.50 -10.82
C GLY A 226 -2.27 -21.43 -10.11
N GLU A 227 -2.02 -20.39 -9.31
CA GLU A 227 -0.80 -20.20 -8.51
C GLU A 227 -1.01 -20.46 -7.01
N VAL A 228 -1.91 -21.39 -6.67
CA VAL A 228 -2.31 -21.69 -5.28
C VAL A 228 -1.44 -22.80 -4.66
N ASN A 229 -0.49 -23.37 -5.39
CA ASN A 229 0.28 -24.53 -4.91
C ASN A 229 1.55 -24.22 -4.11
N HIS A 230 1.89 -22.96 -3.82
CA HIS A 230 3.16 -22.62 -3.15
C HIS A 230 3.03 -22.07 -1.71
N LEU A 231 1.85 -22.12 -1.10
CA LEU A 231 1.69 -21.76 0.31
C LEU A 231 0.88 -22.85 1.03
N ARG A 232 1.57 -23.92 1.38
CA ARG A 232 1.09 -24.95 2.31
C ARG A 232 2.05 -25.03 3.48
#